data_AF-A0A9D3YZM6-F1
#
_entry.id   AF-A0A9D3YZM6-F1
#
_cell.length_a   1.000
_cell.length_b   1.000
_cell.length_c   1.000
_cell.angle_alpha   90.00
_cell.angle_beta   90.00
_cell.angle_gamma   90.00
#
_symmetry.space_group_name_H-M   'P 1'
#
loop_
_entity.id
_entity.type
_entity.pdbx_description
1 polymer ?
#
loop_
_entity_poly.entity_id
_entity_poly.type
_entity_poly.pdbx_seq_one_letter_code
_entity_poly.pdbx_strand_id
1 'polypeptide(L)' 'MDLEEVNTFKYFGATLSNDGTSYAEVRIRIAMATASLARLSRLLTSSYISVPT' A
#
# COMPACT_ATOMS: atom_id res chain seq x y z
N MET A 1 -25.83 27.74 4.33
CA MET A 1 -25.35 26.78 3.32
C MET A 1 -24.37 25.93 4.08
N ASP A 2 -24.75 24.70 4.37
CA ASP A 2 -23.97 23.84 5.27
C ASP A 2 -22.94 23.08 4.42
N LEU A 3 -21.69 23.09 4.87
CA LEU A 3 -20.61 22.36 4.23
C LEU A 3 -20.71 20.88 4.60
N GLU A 4 -20.59 20.01 3.59
CA GLU A 4 -20.55 18.56 3.79
C GLU A 4 -19.26 18.17 4.51
N GLU A 5 -19.39 17.41 5.61
CA GLU A 5 -18.24 16.86 6.32
C GLU A 5 -17.67 15.67 5.56
N VAL A 6 -16.38 15.77 5.21
CA VAL A 6 -15.67 14.72 4.47
C VAL A 6 -14.81 13.91 5.43
N ASN A 7 -15.15 12.63 5.62
CA ASN A 7 -14.45 11.74 6.54
C ASN A 7 -13.02 11.38 6.08
N THR A 8 -12.81 11.26 4.76
CA THR A 8 -11.51 10.95 4.17
C THR A 8 -11.34 11.66 2.84
N PHE A 9 -10.16 12.22 2.58
CA PHE A 9 -9.82 12.80 1.28
C PHE A 9 -8.41 12.41 0.84
N LYS A 10 -8.19 12.32 -0.48
CA LYS A 10 -6.88 12.02 -1.05
C LYS A 10 -6.17 13.33 -1.43
N TYR A 11 -4.95 13.50 -0.95
CA TYR A 11 -4.11 14.66 -1.25
C TYR A 11 -2.66 14.24 -1.44
N PHE A 12 -2.06 14.59 -2.59
CA PHE A 12 -0.70 14.18 -2.98
C PHE A 12 -0.41 12.68 -2.77
N GLY A 13 -1.39 11.81 -3.03
CA GLY A 13 -1.24 10.36 -2.86
C GLY A 13 -1.26 9.86 -1.41
N ALA A 14 -1.52 10.73 -0.44
CA ALA A 14 -1.86 10.36 0.93
C ALA A 14 -3.37 10.38 1.12
N THR A 15 -3.89 9.43 1.91
CA THR A 15 -5.27 9.47 2.41
C THR A 15 -5.26 10.17 3.76
N LEU A 16 -5.93 11.32 3.87
CA LEU A 16 -6.14 12.03 5.12
C LEU A 16 -7.53 11.69 5.65
N SER A 17 -7.61 11.23 6.88
CA SER A 17 -8.86 10.99 7.62
C SER A 17 -9.11 12.11 8.63
N ASN A 18 -10.39 12.34 8.97
CA ASN A 18 -10.76 13.41 9.92
C ASN A 18 -10.20 13.18 11.34
N ASP A 19 -9.88 11.93 11.69
CA ASP A 19 -9.26 11.54 12.95
C ASP A 19 -7.75 11.85 12.98
N GLY A 20 -7.20 12.36 11.88
CA GLY A 20 -5.78 12.70 11.73
C GLY A 20 -4.85 11.48 11.74
N THR A 21 -5.39 10.26 11.75
CA THR A 21 -4.58 9.04 11.83
C THR A 21 -4.18 8.54 10.46
N SER A 22 -3.05 7.84 10.38
CA SER A 22 -2.59 7.18 9.16
C SER A 22 -2.65 5.66 9.28
N TYR A 23 -3.33 5.11 10.29
CA TYR A 23 -3.22 3.70 10.65
C TYR A 23 -3.70 2.78 9.53
N ALA A 24 -4.86 3.10 8.93
CA ALA A 24 -5.40 2.32 7.81
C ALA A 24 -4.47 2.36 6.58
N GLU A 25 -3.97 3.55 6.22
CA GLU A 25 -3.05 3.75 5.09
C GLU A 25 -1.73 2.98 5.31
N VAL A 26 -1.14 3.07 6.50
CA VAL A 26 0.09 2.35 6.85
C VAL A 26 -0.12 0.84 6.75
N ARG A 27 -1.24 0.31 7.27
CA ARG A 27 -1.57 -1.11 7.16
C ARG A 27 -1.72 -1.58 5.71
N ILE A 28 -2.37 -0.79 4.86
CA ILE A 28 -2.54 -1.10 3.44
C ILE A 28 -1.18 -1.15 2.76
N ARG A 29 -0.31 -0.15 2.97
CA ARG A 29 1.04 -0.12 2.37
C ARG A 29 1.91 -1.28 2.82
N ILE A 30 1.86 -1.65 4.11
CA ILE A 30 2.56 -2.83 4.62
C ILE A 30 2.06 -4.09 3.92
N ALA A 31 0.74 -4.29 3.83
CA ALA A 31 0.16 -5.46 3.17
C ALA A 31 0.58 -5.56 1.69
N MET A 32 0.59 -4.43 0.97
CA MET A 32 1.06 -4.37 -0.42
C MET A 32 2.54 -4.73 -0.55
N ALA A 33 3.38 -4.20 0.35
CA ALA A 33 4.81 -4.52 0.36
C ALA A 33 5.05 -6.00 0.66
N THR A 34 4.35 -6.57 1.65
CA THR A 34 4.42 -7.99 1.99
C THR A 34 4.00 -8.88 0.81
N ALA A 35 2.89 -8.56 0.14
CA ALA A 35 2.43 -9.31 -1.03
C ALA A 35 3.45 -9.25 -2.19
N SER A 36 4.05 -8.08 -2.41
CA SER A 36 5.08 -7.89 -3.45
C SER A 36 6.35 -8.69 -3.14
N LEU A 37 6.81 -8.68 -1.88
CA LEU A 37 7.94 -9.48 -1.42
C LEU A 37 7.68 -10.98 -1.54
N ALA A 38 6.49 -11.45 -1.17
CA ALA A 38 6.11 -12.85 -1.31
C ALA A 38 6.13 -13.29 -2.78
N ARG A 39 5.62 -12.44 -3.69
CA ARG A 39 5.68 -12.68 -5.13
C ARG A 39 7.13 -12.74 -5.64
N LEU A 40 7.97 -11.79 -5.23
CA LEU A 40 9.38 -11.76 -5.63
C LEU A 40 10.13 -13.00 -5.13
N SER A 41 9.92 -13.38 -3.86
CA SER A 41 10.51 -14.59 -3.29
C SER A 41 10.13 -15.84 -4.08
N ARG A 42 8.85 -15.99 -4.44
CA ARG A 42 8.38 -17.10 -5.30
C ARG A 42 9.06 -17.09 -6.67
N LEU A 43 9.30 -15.92 -7.26
CA LEU A 43 9.98 -15.81 -8.55
C LEU A 43 11.46 -16.20 -8.43
N LEU A 44 12.17 -15.70 -7.41
CA LEU A 44 13.59 -15.99 -7.21
C LEU A 44 13.86 -17.45 -6.83
N THR A 45 12.91 -18.11 -6.15
CA THR A 45 13.01 -19.52 -5.79
C THR A 45 12.48 -20.47 -6.86
N SER A 46 11.88 -19.93 -7.92
CA SER A 46 11.43 -20.71 -9.08
C SER A 46 12.62 -21.21 -9.87
N SER A 47 12.73 -22.53 -10.04
CA SER A 47 13.80 -23.21 -10.81
C SER A 47 13.86 -22.85 -12.31
N TYR A 48 12.97 -21.98 -12.78
CA TYR A 48 12.84 -21.57 -14.19
C TYR A 48 13.42 -20.18 -14.50
N ILE A 49 13.89 -19.43 -13.50
CA ILE A 49 14.48 -18.11 -13.75
C ILE A 49 15.99 -18.19 -13.53
N SER A 50 16.73 -18.52 -14.60
CA SER A 50 18.16 -18.26 -14.66
C SER A 50 18.34 -16.77 -14.94
N VAL A 51 18.85 -16.01 -13.97
CA VAL A 51 19.34 -14.65 -14.24
C VAL A 51 20.74 -14.82 -14.84
N PRO A 52 20.99 -14.41 -16.10
CA PRO A 52 22.34 -14.45 -16.64
C PRO A 52 23.21 -13.49 -15.83
N THR A 53 24.25 -14.01 -15.19
CA THR A 53 25.33 -13.23 -14.55
C THR A 53 26.27 -12.62 -15.57
#